data_AF-A0A8H8DQL6-F1
#
_entry.id   AF-A0A8H8DQL6-F1
#
_cell.length_a   1.000
_cell.length_b   1.000
_cell.length_c   1.000
_cell.angle_alpha   90.00
_cell.angle_beta   90.00
_cell.angle_gamma   90.00
#
_symmetry.space_group_name_H-M   'P 1'
#
loop_
_entity.id
_entity.type
_entity.pdbx_description
1 polymer ?
#
loop_
_entity_poly.entity_id
_entity_poly.type
_entity_poly.pdbx_seq_one_letter_code
_entity_poly.pdbx_strand_id
1 'polypeptide(L)'
;MSELSSQLQIPHIVFEQLETLKKELEEGEITQKGYEKRKKKLLEKYGEYEEFDEYRNSGNGIFQANENPNKSQSLIAKDNRNGLNIKQKDEQSYNHVYLNPYRYRSGTLSYDQISCISEEKYSSIWAEQAGKQQLPFKPRGIPFSVYDQYNPSILMTRFNDIASVLRYRNKESPRKKVLIVANDKTKEVTKITYNKLTSHAEKIALMIRNKPELLQGDRVALIYRASEIIDFTISLFGCFISGMVAVPINNHDNFEELNEILTSTQCRIVLTTQTTLKNFQKDLMNKNIQWPSNIETWTTDNVGGFYPKKDGDIPPLRTDDLAYIEYSHSPIGELRGVVISHRAIMNQMTCLNAIVSTVPKSSKKNHNSKKNNSKKHILTRNDQVIITYLDPRQTIGLIFSILFSIYNGDTTVWCPQRAILVPGLWATLITKYKATIILADYPGLKTVTFNYQDGNFFF
;
A
#
# COMPACT_ATOMS: atom_id res chain seq x y z
N MET A 1 17.32 31.24 -25.10
CA MET A 1 15.97 30.62 -25.08
C MET A 1 15.99 29.09 -25.29
N SER A 2 17.08 28.44 -25.72
CA SER A 2 17.27 26.99 -25.50
C SER A 2 18.65 26.59 -24.96
N GLU A 3 19.61 27.51 -24.92
CA GLU A 3 20.97 27.22 -24.41
C GLU A 3 21.12 27.46 -22.90
N LEU A 4 20.28 28.32 -22.30
CA LEU A 4 20.32 28.57 -20.85
C LEU A 4 19.64 27.45 -20.03
N SER A 5 18.74 26.67 -20.65
CA SER A 5 18.07 25.54 -20.02
C SER A 5 18.95 24.29 -19.89
N SER A 6 20.02 24.21 -20.69
CA SER A 6 20.96 23.08 -20.65
C SER A 6 22.07 23.22 -19.61
N GLN A 7 22.33 24.43 -19.10
CA GLN A 7 23.43 24.67 -18.14
C GLN A 7 22.98 24.68 -16.67
N LEU A 8 21.70 24.86 -16.39
CA LEU A 8 21.18 24.95 -15.03
C LEU A 8 20.08 23.91 -14.85
N GLN A 9 20.35 22.93 -13.99
CA GLN A 9 19.52 21.75 -13.70
C GLN A 9 18.25 22.13 -12.90
N ILE A 10 17.49 23.11 -13.39
CA ILE A 10 16.31 23.70 -12.75
C ILE A 10 15.05 23.12 -13.42
N PRO A 11 14.05 22.63 -12.67
CA PRO A 11 12.81 22.12 -13.23
C PRO A 11 12.05 23.17 -14.06
N HIS A 12 11.43 22.77 -15.18
CA HIS A 12 10.71 23.66 -16.12
C HIS A 12 9.67 24.58 -15.44
N ILE A 13 8.99 24.09 -14.40
CA ILE A 13 8.00 24.86 -13.63
C ILE A 13 8.61 26.07 -12.92
N VAL A 14 9.85 25.97 -12.44
CA VAL A 14 10.54 27.08 -11.75
C VAL A 14 10.97 28.14 -12.76
N PHE A 15 11.30 27.73 -13.99
CA PHE A 15 11.63 28.65 -15.08
C PHE A 15 10.43 29.53 -15.45
N GLU A 16 9.25 28.92 -15.62
CA GLU A 16 8.01 29.63 -15.90
C GLU A 16 7.66 30.64 -14.79
N GLN A 17 7.88 30.27 -13.52
CA GLN A 17 7.69 31.17 -12.38
C GLN A 17 8.71 32.32 -12.31
N LEU A 18 9.94 32.12 -12.82
CA LEU A 18 10.94 33.19 -12.91
C LEU A 18 10.63 34.15 -14.06
N GLU A 19 10.05 33.66 -15.16
CA GLU A 19 9.58 34.51 -16.27
C GLU A 19 8.41 35.39 -15.85
N THR A 20 7.42 34.86 -15.13
CA THR A 20 6.32 35.67 -14.60
C THR A 20 6.84 36.75 -13.67
N LEU A 21 7.83 36.43 -12.82
CA LEU A 21 8.42 37.39 -11.89
C LEU A 21 9.23 38.49 -12.59
N LYS A 22 9.89 38.17 -13.71
CA LYS A 22 10.54 39.19 -14.56
C LYS A 22 9.51 40.11 -15.19
N LYS A 23 8.39 39.55 -15.65
CA LYS A 23 7.31 40.32 -16.25
C LYS A 23 6.65 41.27 -15.24
N GLU A 24 6.42 40.82 -14.01
CA GLU A 24 5.95 41.69 -12.90
C GLU A 24 6.92 42.85 -12.62
N LEU A 25 8.24 42.65 -12.77
CA LEU A 25 9.24 43.71 -12.62
C LEU A 25 9.19 44.70 -13.79
N GLU A 26 9.06 44.22 -15.02
CA GLU A 26 8.94 45.05 -16.23
C GLU A 26 7.64 45.86 -16.25
N GLU A 27 6.55 45.28 -15.74
CA GLU A 27 5.24 45.93 -15.57
C GLU A 27 5.21 46.89 -14.35
N GLY A 28 6.28 46.92 -13.56
CA GLY A 28 6.45 47.83 -12.41
C GLY A 28 5.64 47.47 -11.17
N GLU A 29 5.02 46.28 -11.13
CA GLU A 29 4.23 45.80 -10.00
C GLU A 29 5.11 45.45 -8.78
N ILE A 30 6.38 45.14 -9.02
CA ILE A 30 7.37 44.87 -7.98
C ILE A 30 8.62 45.73 -8.15
N THR A 31 9.26 46.06 -7.03
CA THR A 31 10.55 46.77 -7.03
C THR A 31 11.70 45.81 -7.32
N GLN A 32 12.84 46.33 -7.81
CA GLN A 32 14.06 45.55 -8.07
C GLN A 32 14.48 44.69 -6.86
N LYS A 33 14.42 45.28 -5.64
CA LYS A 33 14.70 44.57 -4.39
C LYS A 33 13.67 43.47 -4.08
N GLY A 34 12.40 43.69 -4.44
CA GLY A 34 11.33 42.70 -4.32
C GLY A 34 11.54 41.51 -5.25
N TYR A 35 11.94 41.78 -6.50
CA TYR A 35 12.30 40.77 -7.49
C TYR A 35 13.46 39.88 -7.00
N GLU A 36 14.57 40.47 -6.55
CA GLU A 36 15.73 39.70 -6.07
C GLU A 36 15.39 38.82 -4.86
N LYS A 37 14.61 39.35 -3.91
CA LYS A 37 14.19 38.59 -2.71
C LYS A 37 13.30 37.40 -3.08
N ARG A 38 12.34 37.58 -3.99
CA ARG A 38 11.43 36.51 -4.45
C ARG A 38 12.14 35.50 -5.35
N LYS A 39 13.00 35.95 -6.26
CA LYS A 39 13.89 35.10 -7.07
C LYS A 39 14.80 34.25 -6.19
N LYS A 40 15.45 34.85 -5.20
CA LYS A 40 16.29 34.13 -4.24
C LYS A 40 15.49 33.06 -3.51
N LYS A 41 14.30 33.39 -3.00
CA LYS A 41 13.41 32.43 -2.31
C LYS A 41 12.93 31.27 -3.22
N LEU A 42 12.70 31.53 -4.51
CA LEU A 42 12.34 30.50 -5.50
C LEU A 42 13.51 29.52 -5.74
N LEU A 43 14.73 30.04 -5.81
CA LEU A 43 15.94 29.26 -6.08
C LEU A 43 16.52 28.57 -4.83
N GLU A 44 16.35 29.16 -3.64
CA GLU A 44 16.80 28.61 -2.34
C GLU A 44 16.19 27.23 -2.06
N LYS A 45 15.02 26.94 -2.64
CA LYS A 45 14.35 25.63 -2.58
C LYS A 45 15.09 24.52 -3.33
N TYR A 46 16.13 24.86 -4.11
CA TYR A 46 16.84 23.94 -5.02
C TYR A 46 18.38 23.89 -4.84
N GLY A 47 18.93 24.51 -3.78
CA GLY A 47 20.36 24.41 -3.39
C GLY A 47 21.23 25.60 -3.84
N GLU A 48 22.23 25.96 -3.03
CA GLU A 48 23.10 27.13 -3.17
C GLU A 48 23.90 27.15 -4.49
N TYR A 49 23.95 28.31 -5.14
CA TYR A 49 24.85 28.60 -6.26
C TYR A 49 25.65 29.86 -5.93
N GLU A 50 26.98 29.76 -5.94
CA GLU A 50 27.89 30.90 -5.94
C GLU A 50 27.92 31.53 -7.34
N GLU A 51 27.82 32.86 -7.40
CA GLU A 51 28.04 33.65 -8.63
C GLU A 51 29.53 33.63 -8.99
N PHE A 52 29.87 33.18 -10.20
CA PHE A 52 31.20 33.38 -10.77
C PHE A 52 31.27 34.76 -11.41
N ASP A 53 32.02 35.67 -10.78
CA ASP A 53 32.43 36.95 -11.37
C ASP A 53 33.50 36.73 -12.46
N GLU A 54 33.28 37.34 -13.61
CA GLU A 54 34.23 37.41 -14.71
C GLU A 54 35.33 38.47 -14.45
N TYR A 55 36.57 38.13 -14.85
CA TYR A 55 37.80 38.93 -14.91
C TYR A 55 38.58 39.22 -13.61
N ARG A 56 39.66 38.43 -13.41
CA ARG A 56 41.02 38.98 -13.21
C ARG A 56 42.11 37.97 -13.58
N ASN A 57 42.99 38.41 -14.47
CA ASN A 57 44.27 37.83 -14.85
C ASN A 57 45.09 37.38 -13.63
N SER A 58 45.65 36.16 -13.70
CA SER A 58 47.11 35.95 -13.68
C SER A 58 47.48 34.47 -13.71
N GLY A 59 48.26 34.09 -14.72
CA GLY A 59 49.48 33.32 -14.47
C GLY A 59 49.41 31.80 -14.56
N ASN A 60 49.91 31.31 -15.70
CA ASN A 60 50.82 30.17 -15.85
C ASN A 60 50.30 28.75 -15.66
N GLY A 61 50.54 27.94 -16.70
CA GLY A 61 50.91 26.53 -16.51
C GLY A 61 50.29 25.54 -17.49
N ILE A 62 50.70 25.64 -18.76
CA ILE A 62 50.91 24.55 -19.72
C ILE A 62 50.80 23.13 -19.10
N PHE A 63 49.95 22.26 -19.63
CA PHE A 63 50.36 20.90 -20.05
C PHE A 63 49.38 20.28 -21.05
N GLN A 64 49.95 19.85 -22.17
CA GLN A 64 49.32 19.21 -23.32
C GLN A 64 48.84 17.80 -23.01
N ALA A 65 47.79 17.41 -23.73
CA ALA A 65 47.33 16.04 -23.88
C ALA A 65 48.43 15.11 -24.40
N ASN A 66 48.41 13.86 -23.97
CA ASN A 66 48.85 12.73 -24.79
C ASN A 66 48.08 11.47 -24.45
N GLU A 67 47.53 10.88 -25.51
CA GLU A 67 46.90 9.57 -25.58
C GLU A 67 47.95 8.46 -25.38
N ASN A 68 47.58 7.38 -24.68
CA ASN A 68 47.90 6.02 -25.15
C ASN A 68 47.14 4.94 -24.38
N PRO A 69 46.69 3.86 -25.07
CA PRO A 69 45.97 2.73 -24.49
C PRO A 69 46.94 1.63 -24.01
N ASN A 70 46.41 0.70 -23.20
CA ASN A 70 47.04 -0.50 -22.62
C ASN A 70 47.64 -0.34 -21.21
N LYS A 71 46.93 -0.87 -20.22
CA LYS A 71 47.47 -1.85 -19.26
C LYS A 71 46.36 -2.44 -18.39
N SER A 72 46.13 -3.73 -18.59
CA SER A 72 45.58 -4.66 -17.61
C SER A 72 46.50 -4.75 -16.40
N GLN A 73 45.99 -4.59 -15.18
CA GLN A 73 46.60 -5.19 -13.98
C GLN A 73 45.60 -5.31 -12.82
N SER A 74 45.44 -6.55 -12.39
CA SER A 74 44.86 -7.00 -11.12
C SER A 74 45.64 -6.47 -9.93
N LEU A 75 44.97 -6.02 -8.87
CA LEU A 75 45.57 -5.94 -7.54
C LEU A 75 44.59 -6.43 -6.46
N ILE A 76 45.06 -7.46 -5.77
CA ILE A 76 44.52 -8.05 -4.55
C ILE A 76 44.94 -7.19 -3.34
N ALA A 77 43.99 -7.04 -2.42
CA ALA A 77 44.08 -6.74 -0.99
C ALA A 77 44.76 -5.44 -0.50
N LYS A 78 44.06 -4.75 0.40
CA LYS A 78 44.57 -4.50 1.75
C LYS A 78 43.44 -4.17 2.71
N ASP A 79 43.35 -5.00 3.76
CA ASP A 79 42.70 -4.71 5.02
C ASP A 79 43.09 -3.33 5.54
N ASN A 80 42.11 -2.61 6.08
CA ASN A 80 42.36 -1.60 7.11
C ASN A 80 41.28 -1.70 8.17
N ARG A 81 41.61 -2.43 9.24
CA ARG A 81 40.99 -2.26 10.55
C ARG A 81 41.44 -0.90 11.08
N ASN A 82 40.49 -0.05 11.43
CA ASN A 82 40.66 0.90 12.53
C ASN A 82 39.29 1.12 13.18
N GLY A 83 39.18 0.62 14.40
CA GLY A 83 38.02 0.78 15.24
C GLY A 83 37.88 2.20 15.77
N LEU A 84 36.64 2.64 15.92
CA LEU A 84 36.28 3.76 16.77
C LEU A 84 35.15 3.30 17.70
N ASN A 85 35.50 3.26 18.99
CA ASN A 85 34.61 3.10 20.14
C ASN A 85 33.53 4.20 20.12
N ILE A 86 32.27 3.83 20.31
CA ILE A 86 31.24 4.75 20.77
C ILE A 86 30.57 4.15 22.01
N LYS A 87 30.67 4.92 23.10
CA LYS A 87 30.13 4.69 24.44
C LYS A 87 28.61 4.60 24.41
N GLN A 88 28.06 3.70 25.22
CA GLN A 88 26.68 3.73 25.70
C GLN A 88 26.44 5.00 26.52
N LYS A 89 25.35 5.70 26.19
CA LYS A 89 24.55 6.50 27.11
C LYS A 89 23.08 6.25 26.78
N ASP A 90 22.33 5.94 27.83
CA ASP A 90 20.91 5.65 27.84
C ASP A 90 20.03 6.91 27.61
N GLU A 91 18.76 6.60 27.32
CA GLU A 91 17.53 7.39 27.49
C GLU A 91 16.88 8.11 26.29
N GLN A 92 15.73 7.53 25.92
CA GLN A 92 14.44 8.16 25.55
C GLN A 92 14.19 8.67 24.12
N SER A 93 12.95 8.38 23.68
CA SER A 93 12.22 8.88 22.49
C SER A 93 12.32 8.04 21.21
N TYR A 94 11.64 6.88 21.18
CA TYR A 94 11.33 6.18 19.93
C TYR A 94 10.25 6.94 19.16
N ASN A 95 10.66 7.86 18.29
CA ASN A 95 9.78 8.37 17.24
C ASN A 95 9.51 7.25 16.23
N HIS A 96 8.25 6.83 16.14
CA HIS A 96 7.75 6.00 15.05
C HIS A 96 7.91 6.76 13.73
N VAL A 97 9.00 6.47 13.01
CA VAL A 97 9.18 6.99 11.64
C VAL A 97 8.25 6.18 10.74
N TYR A 98 7.04 6.67 10.54
CA TYR A 98 6.27 6.37 9.34
C TYR A 98 7.11 6.84 8.15
N LEU A 99 7.74 5.91 7.45
CA LEU A 99 8.34 6.20 6.15
C LEU A 99 7.20 6.53 5.18
N ASN A 100 6.99 7.83 5.03
CA ASN A 100 6.08 8.43 4.08
C ASN A 100 6.35 7.84 2.67
N PRO A 101 5.37 7.18 2.02
CA PRO A 101 5.58 6.50 0.73
C PRO A 101 5.81 7.47 -0.44
N TYR A 102 5.85 8.79 -0.19
CA TYR A 102 5.97 9.82 -1.23
C TYR A 102 7.36 10.45 -1.39
N ARG A 103 8.40 9.99 -0.68
CA ARG A 103 9.78 10.43 -0.96
C ARG A 103 10.44 9.53 -2.01
N TYR A 104 10.06 9.72 -3.27
CA TYR A 104 11.00 9.48 -4.36
C TYR A 104 12.11 10.52 -4.23
N ARG A 105 13.18 10.15 -3.54
CA ARG A 105 14.43 10.92 -3.57
C ARG A 105 14.94 10.80 -5.00
N SER A 106 15.02 11.93 -5.70
CA SER A 106 15.80 12.11 -6.93
C SER A 106 17.27 11.82 -6.61
N GLY A 107 17.63 10.55 -6.54
CA GLY A 107 19.00 10.12 -6.70
C GLY A 107 19.27 10.11 -8.20
N THR A 108 20.03 11.09 -8.67
CA THR A 108 20.72 10.99 -9.95
C THR A 108 21.61 9.75 -9.87
N LEU A 109 21.11 8.61 -10.34
CA LEU A 109 22.01 7.57 -10.83
C LEU A 109 22.80 8.23 -11.96
N SER A 110 24.13 8.29 -11.81
CA SER A 110 24.97 8.52 -12.98
C SER A 110 24.57 7.49 -14.03
N TYR A 111 24.32 7.98 -15.24
CA TYR A 111 23.84 7.18 -16.38
C TYR A 111 24.78 5.99 -16.68
N ASP A 112 26.02 6.04 -16.19
CA ASP A 112 27.12 5.14 -16.56
C ASP A 112 27.12 3.77 -15.86
N GLN A 113 26.13 3.44 -15.01
CA GLN A 113 26.06 2.12 -14.35
C GLN A 113 24.79 1.32 -14.61
N ILE A 114 23.95 1.74 -15.57
CA ILE A 114 23.06 0.79 -16.22
C ILE A 114 23.95 0.01 -17.18
N SER A 115 24.39 -1.18 -16.78
CA SER A 115 24.94 -2.13 -17.75
C SER A 115 23.86 -2.34 -18.81
N CYS A 116 24.02 -1.67 -19.96
CA CYS A 116 23.17 -1.83 -21.10
C CYS A 116 23.18 -3.32 -21.43
N ILE A 117 22.04 -3.97 -21.25
CA ILE A 117 21.80 -5.30 -21.80
C ILE A 117 22.18 -5.20 -23.28
N SER A 118 23.12 -6.03 -23.74
CA SER A 118 23.63 -5.97 -25.11
C SER A 118 22.47 -5.96 -26.13
N GLU A 119 22.57 -5.09 -27.13
CA GLU A 119 21.53 -4.89 -28.16
C GLU A 119 21.10 -6.20 -28.85
N GLU A 120 21.97 -7.20 -28.89
CA GLU A 120 21.70 -8.52 -29.48
C GLU A 120 20.60 -9.33 -28.75
N LYS A 121 20.27 -9.00 -27.48
CA LYS A 121 19.17 -9.65 -26.73
C LYS A 121 17.79 -9.06 -27.00
N TYR A 122 17.68 -7.98 -27.78
CA TYR A 122 16.39 -7.48 -28.28
C TYR A 122 15.85 -8.29 -29.47
N SER A 123 16.54 -9.34 -29.90
CA SER A 123 16.12 -10.13 -31.04
C SER A 123 14.88 -10.99 -30.75
N SER A 124 13.91 -10.84 -31.65
CA SER A 124 12.70 -11.63 -31.95
C SER A 124 11.40 -11.34 -31.21
N ILE A 125 11.26 -11.53 -29.89
CA ILE A 125 9.91 -11.58 -29.27
C ILE A 125 9.33 -10.19 -28.97
N TRP A 126 10.16 -9.25 -28.49
CA TRP A 126 9.69 -7.93 -28.09
C TRP A 126 9.46 -7.00 -29.28
N ALA A 127 10.24 -7.18 -30.36
CA ALA A 127 10.05 -6.46 -31.63
C ALA A 127 8.70 -6.80 -32.28
N GLU A 128 8.24 -8.05 -32.23
CA GLU A 128 6.90 -8.45 -32.70
C GLU A 128 5.75 -7.86 -31.87
N GLN A 129 6.01 -7.42 -30.64
CA GLN A 129 5.02 -6.79 -29.75
C GLN A 129 5.06 -5.27 -29.80
N ALA A 130 6.12 -4.66 -30.35
CA ALA A 130 6.17 -3.23 -30.60
C ALA A 130 5.01 -2.83 -31.54
N GLY A 131 4.28 -1.77 -31.20
CA GLY A 131 3.08 -1.33 -31.95
C GLY A 131 1.80 -2.16 -31.71
N LYS A 132 1.87 -3.35 -31.11
CA LYS A 132 0.70 -4.09 -30.58
C LYS A 132 0.33 -3.68 -29.16
N GLN A 133 1.10 -2.77 -28.57
CA GLN A 133 0.86 -2.21 -27.25
C GLN A 133 -0.46 -1.42 -27.27
N GLN A 134 -1.37 -1.79 -26.39
CA GLN A 134 -2.65 -1.11 -26.28
C GLN A 134 -2.46 0.26 -25.64
N LEU A 135 -3.10 1.28 -26.22
CA LEU A 135 -3.02 2.67 -25.77
C LEU A 135 -3.48 2.78 -24.29
N PRO A 136 -2.75 3.52 -23.43
CA PRO A 136 -2.92 3.51 -21.97
C PRO A 136 -4.26 4.04 -21.46
N PHE A 137 -5.01 4.80 -22.27
CA PHE A 137 -6.18 5.54 -21.83
C PHE A 137 -7.53 4.83 -22.01
N LYS A 138 -7.59 3.65 -22.64
CA LYS A 138 -8.85 2.91 -22.79
C LYS A 138 -8.96 1.81 -21.72
N PRO A 139 -10.05 1.79 -20.92
CA PRO A 139 -10.29 0.69 -19.99
C PRO A 139 -10.41 -0.60 -20.78
N ARG A 140 -9.74 -1.65 -20.30
CA ARG A 140 -9.73 -2.97 -20.95
C ARG A 140 -10.69 -3.89 -20.23
N GLY A 141 -11.70 -4.36 -20.96
CA GLY A 141 -12.56 -5.42 -20.48
C GLY A 141 -11.78 -6.73 -20.36
N ILE A 142 -12.16 -7.55 -19.38
CA ILE A 142 -11.61 -8.90 -19.22
C ILE A 142 -12.24 -9.76 -20.34
N PRO A 143 -11.46 -10.41 -21.21
CA PRO A 143 -11.99 -11.10 -22.39
C PRO A 143 -12.65 -12.46 -22.08
N PHE A 144 -12.76 -12.81 -20.80
CA PHE A 144 -13.33 -14.06 -20.33
C PHE A 144 -14.11 -13.86 -19.04
N SER A 145 -15.03 -14.76 -18.79
CA SER A 145 -15.80 -14.84 -17.55
C SER A 145 -14.92 -15.27 -16.38
N VAL A 146 -15.00 -14.54 -15.26
CA VAL A 146 -14.31 -14.88 -14.01
C VAL A 146 -15.21 -15.78 -13.17
N TYR A 147 -14.74 -16.99 -12.92
CA TYR A 147 -15.41 -17.99 -12.09
C TYR A 147 -14.73 -18.11 -10.74
N ASP A 148 -15.48 -18.65 -9.78
CA ASP A 148 -14.95 -18.99 -8.48
C ASP A 148 -13.83 -20.03 -8.58
N GLN A 149 -12.74 -19.80 -7.84
CA GLN A 149 -11.54 -20.64 -7.84
C GLN A 149 -11.81 -22.06 -7.32
N TYR A 150 -12.69 -22.20 -6.34
CA TYR A 150 -13.06 -23.44 -5.68
C TYR A 150 -14.30 -24.10 -6.30
N ASN A 151 -15.17 -23.31 -6.94
CA ASN A 151 -16.38 -23.80 -7.61
C ASN A 151 -16.55 -23.21 -9.03
N PRO A 152 -16.00 -23.87 -10.08
CA PRO A 152 -16.05 -23.36 -11.45
C PRO A 152 -17.45 -23.18 -12.06
N SER A 153 -18.51 -23.64 -11.37
CA SER A 153 -19.90 -23.44 -11.81
C SER A 153 -20.44 -22.06 -11.41
N ILE A 154 -19.80 -21.39 -10.45
CA ILE A 154 -20.24 -20.11 -9.92
C ILE A 154 -19.49 -18.99 -10.61
N LEU A 155 -20.25 -18.15 -11.30
CA LEU A 155 -19.74 -16.93 -11.92
C LEU A 155 -19.63 -15.83 -10.87
N MET A 156 -18.47 -15.18 -10.74
CA MET A 156 -18.27 -14.16 -9.72
C MET A 156 -19.10 -12.89 -9.95
N THR A 157 -19.51 -12.63 -11.19
CA THR A 157 -20.40 -11.50 -11.53
C THR A 157 -21.84 -11.67 -11.01
N ARG A 158 -22.19 -12.86 -10.48
CA ARG A 158 -23.48 -13.08 -9.81
C ARG A 158 -23.59 -12.27 -8.51
N PHE A 159 -22.47 -11.92 -7.89
CA PHE A 159 -22.44 -11.15 -6.66
C PHE A 159 -22.34 -9.64 -6.98
N ASN A 160 -23.20 -8.84 -6.34
CA ASN A 160 -23.20 -7.38 -6.54
C ASN A 160 -22.21 -6.66 -5.63
N ASP A 161 -21.88 -7.26 -4.49
CA ASP A 161 -21.07 -6.66 -3.43
C ASP A 161 -20.23 -7.72 -2.71
N ILE A 162 -19.18 -7.24 -2.02
CA ILE A 162 -18.22 -8.12 -1.34
C ILE A 162 -18.80 -8.78 -0.07
N ALA A 163 -19.83 -8.20 0.56
CA ALA A 163 -20.49 -8.80 1.72
C ALA A 163 -21.32 -10.03 1.32
N SER A 164 -21.97 -9.99 0.15
CA SER A 164 -22.60 -11.15 -0.48
C SER A 164 -21.60 -12.27 -0.73
N VAL A 165 -20.39 -11.93 -1.19
CA VAL A 165 -19.31 -12.91 -1.36
C VAL A 165 -18.90 -13.51 -0.02
N LEU A 166 -18.72 -12.69 1.04
CA LEU A 166 -18.40 -13.20 2.39
C LEU A 166 -19.44 -14.22 2.88
N ARG A 167 -20.75 -13.91 2.75
CA ARG A 167 -21.83 -14.84 3.12
C ARG A 167 -21.75 -16.15 2.34
N TYR A 168 -21.47 -16.07 1.05
CA TYR A 168 -21.29 -17.26 0.21
C TYR A 168 -20.05 -18.08 0.63
N ARG A 169 -18.91 -17.43 0.89
CA ARG A 169 -17.68 -18.10 1.38
C ARG A 169 -17.90 -18.82 2.70
N ASN A 170 -18.71 -18.24 3.59
CA ASN A 170 -19.09 -18.88 4.84
C ASN A 170 -19.90 -20.17 4.63
N LYS A 171 -20.81 -20.18 3.66
CA LYS A 171 -21.60 -21.39 3.34
C LYS A 171 -20.75 -22.49 2.74
N GLU A 172 -19.86 -22.15 1.81
CA GLU A 172 -19.01 -23.13 1.13
C GLU A 172 -17.84 -23.64 2.01
N SER A 173 -17.21 -22.76 2.79
CA SER A 173 -15.95 -23.05 3.48
C SER A 173 -15.87 -22.46 4.90
N PRO A 174 -16.82 -22.76 5.80
CA PRO A 174 -16.96 -22.08 7.10
C PRO A 174 -15.73 -22.21 8.01
N ARG A 175 -15.05 -23.37 7.95
CA ARG A 175 -13.88 -23.69 8.79
C ARG A 175 -12.57 -23.18 8.22
N LYS A 176 -12.54 -22.71 6.96
CA LYS A 176 -11.32 -22.21 6.35
C LYS A 176 -10.90 -20.90 7.00
N LYS A 177 -9.59 -20.74 7.20
CA LYS A 177 -8.98 -19.55 7.78
C LYS A 177 -9.00 -18.42 6.73
N VAL A 178 -9.46 -17.24 7.12
CA VAL A 178 -9.42 -16.03 6.26
C VAL A 178 -8.13 -15.28 6.50
N LEU A 179 -7.83 -15.00 7.78
CA LEU A 179 -6.69 -14.19 8.18
C LEU A 179 -5.97 -14.87 9.34
N ILE A 180 -4.63 -14.88 9.25
CA ILE A 180 -3.70 -15.35 10.26
C ILE A 180 -2.75 -14.19 10.57
N VAL A 181 -2.64 -13.85 11.84
CA VAL A 181 -1.68 -12.87 12.36
C VAL A 181 -0.49 -13.63 12.93
N ALA A 182 0.66 -13.52 12.27
CA ALA A 182 1.91 -14.12 12.71
C ALA A 182 2.77 -13.09 13.48
N ASN A 183 3.54 -13.55 14.46
CA ASN A 183 4.55 -12.70 15.13
C ASN A 183 5.91 -12.75 14.42
N ASP A 184 6.83 -11.96 14.97
CA ASP A 184 8.26 -11.90 14.63
C ASP A 184 9.06 -13.17 15.01
N LYS A 185 8.39 -14.24 15.47
CA LYS A 185 9.00 -15.54 15.82
C LYS A 185 8.30 -16.71 15.12
N THR A 186 7.65 -16.45 13.98
CA THR A 186 6.87 -17.41 13.17
C THR A 186 5.63 -18.01 13.85
N LYS A 187 5.31 -17.67 15.09
CA LYS A 187 4.17 -18.22 15.82
C LYS A 187 2.86 -17.56 15.35
N GLU A 188 1.82 -18.36 15.15
CA GLU A 188 0.45 -17.86 14.97
C GLU A 188 0.03 -17.17 16.29
N VAL A 189 -0.17 -15.85 16.28
CA VAL A 189 -0.66 -15.09 17.44
C VAL A 189 -2.17 -15.23 17.52
N THR A 190 -2.84 -14.99 16.40
CA THR A 190 -4.30 -15.00 16.31
C THR A 190 -4.75 -15.32 14.88
N LYS A 191 -5.95 -15.86 14.73
CA LYS A 191 -6.52 -16.29 13.46
C LYS A 191 -8.04 -16.26 13.49
N ILE A 192 -8.65 -16.07 12.32
CA ILE A 192 -10.10 -16.08 12.16
C ILE A 192 -10.52 -16.92 10.96
N THR A 193 -11.62 -17.66 11.11
CA THR A 193 -12.24 -18.47 10.05
C THR A 193 -13.40 -17.72 9.41
N TYR A 194 -13.83 -18.14 8.21
CA TYR A 194 -14.97 -17.51 7.52
C TYR A 194 -16.25 -17.50 8.38
N ASN A 195 -16.51 -18.57 9.13
CA ASN A 195 -17.64 -18.63 10.05
C ASN A 195 -17.56 -17.60 11.18
N LYS A 196 -16.41 -17.50 11.85
CA LYS A 196 -16.25 -16.52 12.93
C LYS A 196 -16.31 -15.09 12.41
N LEU A 197 -15.65 -14.81 11.28
CA LEU A 197 -15.67 -13.50 10.64
C LEU A 197 -17.10 -13.08 10.30
N THR A 198 -17.84 -13.95 9.61
CA THR A 198 -19.22 -13.68 9.19
C THR A 198 -20.14 -13.52 10.39
N SER A 199 -20.12 -14.44 11.36
CA SER A 199 -20.96 -14.36 12.55
C SER A 199 -20.72 -13.08 13.37
N HIS A 200 -19.48 -12.65 13.52
CA HIS A 200 -19.18 -11.42 14.26
C HIS A 200 -19.56 -10.17 13.44
N ALA A 201 -19.31 -10.16 12.13
CA ALA A 201 -19.69 -9.05 11.27
C ALA A 201 -21.22 -8.86 11.21
N GLU A 202 -21.98 -9.96 11.11
CA GLU A 202 -23.46 -9.94 11.19
C GLU A 202 -23.95 -9.38 12.53
N LYS A 203 -23.25 -9.71 13.63
CA LYS A 203 -23.60 -9.19 14.96
C LYS A 203 -23.40 -7.68 15.05
N ILE A 204 -22.29 -7.16 14.54
CA ILE A 204 -22.06 -5.70 14.43
C ILE A 204 -23.13 -5.06 13.54
N ALA A 205 -23.44 -5.69 12.41
CA ALA A 205 -24.45 -5.18 11.49
C ALA A 205 -25.85 -5.08 12.15
N LEU A 206 -26.22 -6.06 12.97
CA LEU A 206 -27.44 -6.05 13.76
C LEU A 206 -27.45 -4.93 14.80
N MET A 207 -26.33 -4.68 15.49
CA MET A 207 -26.24 -3.57 16.45
C MET A 207 -26.45 -2.22 15.78
N ILE A 208 -25.78 -1.99 14.65
CA ILE A 208 -25.91 -0.78 13.85
C ILE A 208 -27.37 -0.59 13.43
N ARG A 209 -28.01 -1.63 12.89
CA ARG A 209 -29.41 -1.58 12.43
C ARG A 209 -30.43 -1.35 13.55
N ASN A 210 -30.11 -1.75 14.77
CA ASN A 210 -30.97 -1.54 15.93
C ASN A 210 -30.85 -0.12 16.51
N LYS A 211 -29.90 0.69 16.03
CA LYS A 211 -29.77 2.10 16.42
C LYS A 211 -30.66 2.95 15.48
N PRO A 212 -31.77 3.52 15.97
CA PRO A 212 -32.75 4.21 15.11
C PRO A 212 -32.23 5.51 14.47
N GLU A 213 -31.15 6.07 15.01
CA GLU A 213 -30.52 7.31 14.51
C GLU A 213 -29.64 7.08 13.28
N LEU A 214 -29.33 5.83 12.93
CA LEU A 214 -28.48 5.49 11.80
C LEU A 214 -29.32 5.09 10.60
N LEU A 215 -29.04 5.71 9.47
CA LEU A 215 -29.67 5.41 8.19
C LEU A 215 -28.68 4.73 7.26
N GLN A 216 -29.21 3.97 6.29
CA GLN A 216 -28.39 3.40 5.23
C GLN A 216 -27.56 4.49 4.54
N GLY A 217 -26.30 4.19 4.26
CA GLY A 217 -25.32 5.11 3.71
C GLY A 217 -24.60 5.95 4.77
N ASP A 218 -24.99 5.90 6.06
CA ASP A 218 -24.28 6.64 7.10
C ASP A 218 -22.84 6.20 7.30
N ARG A 219 -21.98 7.15 7.68
CA ARG A 219 -20.55 6.95 7.82
C ARG A 219 -20.19 6.53 9.23
N VAL A 220 -19.39 5.47 9.32
CA VAL A 220 -18.93 4.88 10.58
C VAL A 220 -17.42 4.83 10.58
N ALA A 221 -16.81 5.51 11.53
CA ALA A 221 -15.36 5.56 11.67
C ALA A 221 -14.83 4.26 12.29
N LEU A 222 -13.73 3.73 11.75
CA LEU A 222 -13.08 2.53 12.23
C LEU A 222 -11.68 2.89 12.75
N ILE A 223 -11.48 2.79 14.06
CA ILE A 223 -10.21 3.11 14.72
C ILE A 223 -9.69 1.85 15.41
N TYR A 224 -8.68 1.24 14.80
CA TYR A 224 -8.07 -0.01 15.27
C TYR A 224 -6.56 0.13 15.18
N ARG A 225 -5.80 -0.61 15.99
CA ARG A 225 -4.33 -0.68 15.87
C ARG A 225 -3.86 -1.71 14.84
N ALA A 226 -2.59 -1.64 14.47
CA ALA A 226 -1.95 -2.60 13.56
C ALA A 226 -1.98 -4.05 14.08
N SER A 227 -2.12 -4.27 15.40
CA SER A 227 -2.29 -5.61 15.96
C SER A 227 -3.74 -6.13 15.92
N GLU A 228 -4.71 -5.26 15.67
CA GLU A 228 -6.16 -5.50 15.79
C GLU A 228 -6.81 -5.68 14.42
N ILE A 229 -6.07 -6.26 13.47
CA ILE A 229 -6.52 -6.38 12.07
C ILE A 229 -7.76 -7.26 11.95
N ILE A 230 -7.89 -8.28 12.81
CA ILE A 230 -9.07 -9.15 12.81
C ILE A 230 -10.31 -8.36 13.21
N ASP A 231 -10.24 -7.59 14.31
CA ASP A 231 -11.35 -6.76 14.78
C ASP A 231 -11.71 -5.68 13.75
N PHE A 232 -10.70 -5.03 13.16
CA PHE A 232 -10.88 -4.12 12.03
C PHE A 232 -11.65 -4.79 10.88
N THR A 233 -11.25 -6.01 10.48
CA THR A 233 -11.89 -6.74 9.36
C THR A 233 -13.34 -7.08 9.70
N ILE A 234 -13.62 -7.50 10.93
CA ILE A 234 -14.97 -7.79 11.40
C ILE A 234 -15.83 -6.52 11.30
N SER A 235 -15.35 -5.38 11.76
CA SER A 235 -16.08 -4.11 11.74
C SER A 235 -16.29 -3.57 10.34
N LEU A 236 -15.28 -3.67 9.46
CA LEU A 236 -15.39 -3.30 8.06
C LEU A 236 -16.53 -4.05 7.37
N PHE A 237 -16.58 -5.37 7.52
CA PHE A 237 -17.67 -6.17 6.96
C PHE A 237 -18.98 -5.98 7.70
N GLY A 238 -18.96 -5.66 9.00
CA GLY A 238 -20.15 -5.25 9.74
C GLY A 238 -20.80 -4.00 9.12
N CYS A 239 -20.00 -2.99 8.77
CA CYS A 239 -20.45 -1.81 8.03
C CYS A 239 -21.05 -2.19 6.68
N PHE A 240 -20.34 -2.99 5.87
CA PHE A 240 -20.82 -3.42 4.55
C PHE A 240 -22.15 -4.19 4.62
N ILE A 241 -22.29 -5.12 5.59
CA ILE A 241 -23.51 -5.90 5.78
C ILE A 241 -24.66 -5.00 6.23
N SER A 242 -24.41 -4.03 7.12
CA SER A 242 -25.43 -3.10 7.63
C SER A 242 -25.83 -2.00 6.66
N GLY A 243 -25.02 -1.75 5.62
CA GLY A 243 -25.25 -0.69 4.66
C GLY A 243 -24.63 0.65 5.05
N MET A 244 -23.67 0.63 5.96
CA MET A 244 -22.92 1.81 6.36
C MET A 244 -21.69 1.97 5.46
N VAL A 245 -21.25 3.21 5.29
CA VAL A 245 -19.99 3.54 4.64
C VAL A 245 -18.89 3.54 5.70
N ALA A 246 -17.95 2.61 5.58
CA ALA A 246 -16.83 2.53 6.52
C ALA A 246 -15.82 3.67 6.29
N VAL A 247 -15.27 4.23 7.36
CA VAL A 247 -14.20 5.24 7.29
C VAL A 247 -13.02 4.75 8.13
N PRO A 248 -12.09 3.96 7.56
CA PRO A 248 -10.87 3.55 8.24
C PRO A 248 -9.98 4.75 8.59
N ILE A 249 -9.62 4.91 9.87
CA ILE A 249 -8.72 5.96 10.34
C ILE A 249 -7.53 5.31 11.05
N ASN A 250 -6.40 5.20 10.33
CA ASN A 250 -5.22 4.52 10.83
C ASN A 250 -4.28 5.43 11.64
N ASN A 251 -4.19 6.71 11.28
CA ASN A 251 -3.36 7.71 11.96
C ASN A 251 -4.15 8.46 13.06
N HIS A 252 -4.56 7.72 14.09
CA HIS A 252 -5.37 8.27 15.19
C HIS A 252 -4.55 9.10 16.20
N ASP A 253 -3.22 9.10 16.09
CA ASP A 253 -2.34 9.87 16.97
C ASP A 253 -2.33 11.37 16.61
N ASN A 254 -2.61 11.71 15.35
CA ASN A 254 -2.83 13.08 14.90
C ASN A 254 -4.31 13.46 15.11
N PHE A 255 -4.58 14.14 16.22
CA PHE A 255 -5.94 14.52 16.60
C PHE A 255 -6.56 15.55 15.65
N GLU A 256 -5.75 16.43 15.05
CA GLU A 256 -6.23 17.43 14.11
C GLU A 256 -6.77 16.76 12.84
N GLU A 257 -5.97 15.86 12.24
CA GLU A 257 -6.41 15.02 11.11
C GLU A 257 -7.63 14.17 11.47
N LEU A 258 -7.63 13.54 12.65
CA LEU A 258 -8.76 12.74 13.13
C LEU A 258 -10.05 13.58 13.20
N ASN A 259 -9.99 14.77 13.78
CA ASN A 259 -11.14 15.65 13.91
C ASN A 259 -11.61 16.19 12.54
N GLU A 260 -10.69 16.51 11.63
CA GLU A 260 -11.01 16.90 10.26
C GLU A 260 -11.73 15.78 9.51
N ILE A 261 -11.27 14.53 9.62
CA ILE A 261 -11.92 13.36 9.02
C ILE A 261 -13.31 13.16 9.61
N LEU A 262 -13.46 13.15 10.94
CA LEU A 262 -14.74 12.91 11.60
C LEU A 262 -15.76 14.01 11.24
N THR A 263 -15.33 15.26 11.17
CA THR A 263 -16.17 16.40 10.81
C THR A 263 -16.58 16.34 9.34
N SER A 264 -15.62 16.12 8.42
CA SER A 264 -15.90 16.09 6.98
C SER A 264 -16.74 14.89 6.55
N THR A 265 -16.61 13.75 7.22
CA THR A 265 -17.45 12.56 7.01
C THR A 265 -18.76 12.57 7.80
N GLN A 266 -18.93 13.51 8.73
CA GLN A 266 -20.08 13.57 9.63
C GLN A 266 -20.31 12.23 10.36
N CYS A 267 -19.23 11.55 10.75
CA CYS A 267 -19.33 10.29 11.49
C CYS A 267 -19.97 10.54 12.85
N ARG A 268 -20.98 9.73 13.19
CA ARG A 268 -21.62 9.75 14.52
C ARG A 268 -21.16 8.61 15.42
N ILE A 269 -20.59 7.57 14.81
CA ILE A 269 -20.15 6.37 15.53
C ILE A 269 -18.71 6.05 15.16
N VAL A 270 -17.93 5.70 16.19
CA VAL A 270 -16.60 5.10 16.08
C VAL A 270 -16.67 3.66 16.57
N LEU A 271 -16.22 2.72 15.74
CA LEU A 271 -15.99 1.33 16.14
C LEU A 271 -14.50 1.15 16.47
N THR A 272 -14.22 0.56 17.63
CA THR A 272 -12.86 0.29 18.11
C THR A 272 -12.84 -0.93 19.04
N THR A 273 -11.69 -1.25 19.64
CA THR A 273 -11.58 -2.25 20.71
C THR A 273 -11.55 -1.57 22.08
N GLN A 274 -11.84 -2.33 23.14
CA GLN A 274 -11.70 -1.83 24.51
C GLN A 274 -10.28 -1.36 24.84
N THR A 275 -9.26 -2.04 24.31
CA THR A 275 -7.84 -1.72 24.53
C THR A 275 -7.45 -0.42 23.82
N THR A 276 -7.93 -0.23 22.60
CA THR A 276 -7.68 1.00 21.83
C THR A 276 -8.42 2.19 22.42
N LEU A 277 -9.67 2.01 22.83
CA LEU A 277 -10.44 3.04 23.53
C LEU A 277 -9.76 3.52 24.82
N LYS A 278 -9.29 2.60 25.69
CA LYS A 278 -8.64 2.96 26.96
C LYS A 278 -7.37 3.79 26.75
N ASN A 279 -6.55 3.39 25.79
CA ASN A 279 -5.32 4.11 25.48
C ASN A 279 -5.63 5.46 24.82
N PHE A 280 -6.59 5.49 23.91
CA PHE A 280 -7.06 6.72 23.28
C PHE A 280 -7.55 7.75 24.32
N GLN A 281 -8.33 7.31 25.31
CA GLN A 281 -8.76 8.16 26.43
C GLN A 281 -7.59 8.70 27.26
N LYS A 282 -6.55 7.89 27.51
CA LYS A 282 -5.33 8.35 28.18
C LYS A 282 -4.60 9.41 27.36
N ASP A 283 -4.48 9.22 26.05
CA ASP A 283 -3.80 10.16 25.16
C ASP A 283 -4.55 11.50 25.09
N LEU A 284 -5.88 11.48 25.08
CA LEU A 284 -6.71 12.68 25.16
C LEU A 284 -6.50 13.44 26.47
N MET A 285 -6.49 12.73 27.61
CA MET A 285 -6.22 13.33 28.92
C MET A 285 -4.82 13.94 28.98
N ASN A 286 -3.81 13.23 28.49
CA ASN A 286 -2.42 13.72 28.49
C ASN A 286 -2.23 14.96 27.62
N LYS A 287 -2.98 15.07 26.51
CA LYS A 287 -2.92 16.20 25.58
C LYS A 287 -3.91 17.33 25.94
N ASN A 288 -4.71 17.19 27.00
CA ASN A 288 -5.80 18.09 27.37
C ASN A 288 -6.80 18.35 26.22
N ILE A 289 -7.10 17.31 25.44
CA ILE A 289 -8.03 17.37 24.31
C ILE A 289 -9.38 16.80 24.73
N GLN A 290 -10.46 17.54 24.44
CA GLN A 290 -11.83 17.06 24.68
C GLN A 290 -12.35 16.27 23.48
N TRP A 291 -12.88 15.08 23.73
CA TRP A 291 -13.54 14.27 22.71
C TRP A 291 -14.93 14.86 22.38
N PRO A 292 -15.32 14.95 21.10
CA PRO A 292 -16.64 15.46 20.72
C PRO A 292 -17.77 14.61 21.33
N SER A 293 -18.70 15.27 22.03
CA SER A 293 -19.82 14.60 22.73
C SER A 293 -20.89 14.02 21.79
N ASN A 294 -20.90 14.48 20.54
CA ASN A 294 -21.80 14.01 19.49
C ASN A 294 -21.34 12.71 18.81
N ILE A 295 -20.17 12.18 19.19
CA ILE A 295 -19.60 10.96 18.61
C ILE A 295 -19.66 9.84 19.64
N GLU A 296 -20.46 8.81 19.35
CA GLU A 296 -20.59 7.62 20.18
C GLU A 296 -19.49 6.61 19.83
N THR A 297 -18.81 6.06 20.84
CA THR A 297 -17.73 5.10 20.63
C THR A 297 -18.13 3.71 21.11
N TRP A 298 -18.11 2.73 20.22
CA TRP A 298 -18.50 1.34 20.49
C TRP A 298 -17.29 0.41 20.46
N THR A 299 -17.26 -0.54 21.40
CA THR A 299 -16.24 -1.59 21.45
C THR A 299 -16.75 -2.86 20.77
N THR A 300 -15.94 -3.43 19.89
CA THR A 300 -16.36 -4.56 19.03
C THR A 300 -15.83 -5.92 19.50
N ASP A 301 -14.85 -5.93 20.41
CA ASP A 301 -14.16 -7.13 20.90
C ASP A 301 -15.01 -7.98 21.86
N ASN A 302 -16.03 -7.41 22.50
CA ASN A 302 -16.87 -8.09 23.51
C ASN A 302 -18.29 -8.43 23.05
N VAL A 303 -18.61 -8.18 21.78
CA VAL A 303 -19.98 -8.26 21.26
C VAL A 303 -20.45 -9.72 21.04
N GLY A 304 -19.50 -10.64 20.87
CA GLY A 304 -19.78 -12.03 20.50
C GLY A 304 -20.23 -12.20 19.05
N GLY A 305 -20.60 -13.43 18.69
CA GLY A 305 -21.07 -13.76 17.34
C GLY A 305 -22.59 -13.85 17.24
N PHE A 306 -23.13 -13.60 16.05
CA PHE A 306 -24.51 -13.90 15.69
C PHE A 306 -24.59 -15.29 15.06
N TYR A 307 -25.44 -16.15 15.61
CA TYR A 307 -25.71 -17.49 15.13
C TYR A 307 -27.23 -17.65 14.95
N PRO A 308 -27.75 -17.55 13.71
CA PRO A 308 -29.17 -17.71 13.44
C PRO A 308 -29.63 -19.12 13.83
N LYS A 309 -30.86 -19.26 14.34
CA LYS A 309 -31.42 -20.57 14.70
C LYS A 309 -32.03 -21.27 13.48
N LYS A 310 -32.49 -20.49 12.49
CA LYS A 310 -33.03 -20.95 11.21
C LYS A 310 -32.45 -20.11 10.05
N ASP A 311 -32.39 -20.70 8.85
CA ASP A 311 -31.83 -20.02 7.66
C ASP A 311 -32.58 -18.74 7.24
N GLY A 312 -33.84 -18.57 7.67
CA GLY A 312 -34.62 -17.34 7.48
C GLY A 312 -34.33 -16.22 8.48
N ASP A 313 -33.58 -16.51 9.55
CA ASP A 313 -33.26 -15.51 10.59
C ASP A 313 -32.08 -14.60 10.17
N ILE A 314 -31.39 -14.94 9.09
CA ILE A 314 -30.31 -14.10 8.54
C ILE A 314 -30.96 -12.89 7.86
N PRO A 315 -30.77 -11.67 8.38
CA PRO A 315 -31.43 -10.52 7.78
C PRO A 315 -30.90 -10.29 6.36
N PRO A 316 -31.71 -9.75 5.43
CA PRO A 316 -31.23 -9.43 4.09
C PRO A 316 -30.05 -8.46 4.13
N LEU A 317 -29.17 -8.57 3.14
CA LEU A 317 -28.13 -7.56 2.93
C LEU A 317 -28.80 -6.27 2.49
N ARG A 318 -28.38 -5.16 3.08
CA ARG A 318 -28.77 -3.81 2.70
C ARG A 318 -27.49 -3.06 2.43
N THR A 319 -26.88 -3.24 1.27
CA THR A 319 -25.63 -2.56 0.91
C THR A 319 -25.98 -1.22 0.27
N ASP A 320 -25.26 -0.16 0.63
CA ASP A 320 -25.30 1.11 -0.11
C ASP A 320 -24.45 1.02 -1.39
N ASP A 321 -24.45 2.04 -2.25
CA ASP A 321 -23.48 2.10 -3.38
C ASP A 321 -22.06 2.35 -2.86
N LEU A 322 -21.91 3.26 -1.89
CA LEU A 322 -20.63 3.55 -1.26
C LEU A 322 -20.25 2.48 -0.24
N ALA A 323 -19.01 1.99 -0.32
CA ALA A 323 -18.49 0.97 0.59
C ALA A 323 -17.63 1.60 1.69
N TYR A 324 -16.57 2.32 1.30
CA TYR A 324 -15.69 2.97 2.26
C TYR A 324 -15.08 4.25 1.71
N ILE A 325 -14.60 5.10 2.63
CA ILE A 325 -13.86 6.32 2.32
C ILE A 325 -12.49 6.20 2.97
N GLU A 326 -11.44 6.33 2.17
CA GLU A 326 -10.06 6.29 2.63
C GLU A 326 -9.42 7.66 2.48
N TYR A 327 -8.89 8.21 3.58
CA TYR A 327 -8.24 9.52 3.56
C TYR A 327 -6.76 9.40 3.23
N SER A 328 -6.29 10.29 2.36
CA SER A 328 -4.88 10.36 1.98
C SER A 328 -4.46 11.82 1.80
N HIS A 329 -3.17 12.07 1.98
CA HIS A 329 -2.58 13.37 1.70
C HIS A 329 -2.33 13.52 0.20
N SER A 330 -2.83 14.61 -0.37
CA SER A 330 -2.47 15.03 -1.72
C SER A 330 -0.99 15.42 -1.79
N PRO A 331 -0.39 15.50 -2.99
CA PRO A 331 0.99 16.01 -3.15
C PRO A 331 1.21 17.43 -2.62
N ILE A 332 0.12 18.20 -2.45
CA ILE A 332 0.13 19.58 -1.93
C ILE A 332 -0.02 19.59 -0.40
N GLY A 333 -0.27 18.43 0.22
CA GLY A 333 -0.40 18.26 1.68
C GLY A 333 -1.83 18.36 2.20
N GLU A 334 -2.83 18.61 1.35
CA GLU A 334 -4.23 18.60 1.78
C GLU A 334 -4.74 17.18 2.00
N LEU A 335 -5.53 17.00 3.05
CA LEU A 335 -6.18 15.73 3.37
C LEU A 335 -7.44 15.56 2.50
N ARG A 336 -7.51 14.47 1.72
CA ARG A 336 -8.60 14.20 0.78
C ARG A 336 -9.19 12.81 0.99
N GLY A 337 -10.52 12.73 1.07
CA GLY A 337 -11.27 11.47 1.15
C GLY A 337 -11.46 10.85 -0.23
N VAL A 338 -10.90 9.65 -0.44
CA VAL A 338 -11.09 8.83 -1.63
C VAL A 338 -12.30 7.93 -1.41
N VAL A 339 -13.37 8.20 -2.15
CA VAL A 339 -14.64 7.48 -2.02
C VAL A 339 -14.62 6.22 -2.90
N ILE A 340 -14.85 5.05 -2.30
CA ILE A 340 -14.84 3.76 -2.98
C ILE A 340 -16.21 3.10 -2.88
N SER A 341 -16.81 2.77 -4.03
CA SER A 341 -18.10 2.06 -4.10
C SER A 341 -17.94 0.54 -4.07
N HIS A 342 -19.01 -0.16 -3.70
CA HIS A 342 -19.07 -1.63 -3.77
C HIS A 342 -18.82 -2.13 -5.19
N ARG A 343 -19.36 -1.45 -6.20
CA ARG A 343 -19.11 -1.76 -7.61
C ARG A 343 -17.64 -1.61 -7.99
N ALA A 344 -16.96 -0.56 -7.49
CA ALA A 344 -15.53 -0.38 -7.73
C ALA A 344 -14.70 -1.52 -7.12
N ILE A 345 -15.02 -1.93 -5.88
CA ILE A 345 -14.39 -3.09 -5.23
C ILE A 345 -14.58 -4.34 -6.08
N MET A 346 -15.81 -4.66 -6.47
CA MET A 346 -16.10 -5.88 -7.24
C MET A 346 -15.39 -5.89 -8.59
N ASN A 347 -15.37 -4.76 -9.30
CA ASN A 347 -14.64 -4.64 -10.57
C ASN A 347 -13.13 -4.80 -10.36
N GLN A 348 -12.57 -4.15 -9.34
CA GLN A 348 -11.15 -4.27 -9.00
C GLN A 348 -10.76 -5.72 -8.66
N MET A 349 -11.55 -6.42 -7.84
CA MET A 349 -11.29 -7.82 -7.49
C MET A 349 -11.38 -8.74 -8.71
N THR A 350 -12.33 -8.48 -9.61
CA THR A 350 -12.49 -9.24 -10.87
C THR A 350 -11.25 -9.07 -11.76
N CYS A 351 -10.72 -7.85 -11.88
CA CYS A 351 -9.47 -7.58 -12.60
C CYS A 351 -8.27 -8.26 -11.96
N LEU A 352 -8.12 -8.18 -10.63
CA LEU A 352 -7.03 -8.83 -9.92
C LEU A 352 -7.07 -10.36 -10.06
N ASN A 353 -8.27 -10.95 -10.02
CA ASN A 353 -8.44 -12.38 -10.23
C ASN A 353 -8.04 -12.78 -11.65
N ALA A 354 -8.45 -12.01 -12.67
CA ALA A 354 -8.04 -12.24 -14.06
C ALA A 354 -6.52 -12.17 -14.24
N ILE A 355 -5.85 -11.23 -13.56
CA ILE A 355 -4.38 -11.13 -13.57
C ILE A 355 -3.76 -12.39 -12.97
N VAL A 356 -4.16 -12.77 -11.76
CA VAL A 356 -3.57 -13.93 -11.05
C VAL A 356 -3.85 -15.25 -11.78
N SER A 357 -5.05 -15.41 -12.34
CA SER A 357 -5.46 -16.65 -13.04
C SER A 357 -4.79 -16.83 -14.40
N THR A 358 -4.29 -15.76 -15.03
CA THR A 358 -3.61 -15.81 -16.33
C THR A 358 -2.10 -15.93 -16.23
N VAL A 359 -1.53 -15.87 -15.02
CA VAL A 359 -0.10 -16.12 -14.80
C VAL A 359 0.29 -17.51 -15.35
N PRO A 360 1.24 -17.60 -16.30
CA PRO A 360 1.67 -18.88 -16.85
C PRO A 360 2.23 -19.76 -15.74
N LYS A 361 1.54 -20.87 -15.45
CA LYS A 361 2.08 -21.88 -14.54
C LYS A 361 3.21 -22.58 -15.27
N SER A 362 4.38 -22.68 -14.64
CA SER A 362 5.51 -23.48 -15.14
C SER A 362 5.14 -24.97 -15.09
N SER A 363 4.31 -25.39 -16.04
CA SER A 363 4.07 -26.79 -16.32
C SER A 363 5.27 -27.26 -17.11
N LYS A 364 6.03 -28.22 -16.56
CA LYS A 364 6.96 -29.02 -17.36
C LYS A 364 6.13 -29.58 -18.53
N LYS A 365 6.29 -28.99 -19.72
CA LYS A 365 5.65 -29.46 -20.94
C LYS A 365 6.23 -30.84 -21.24
N ASN A 366 5.58 -31.90 -20.76
CA ASN A 366 5.68 -33.19 -21.44
C ASN A 366 5.01 -32.98 -22.80
N HIS A 367 5.81 -32.94 -23.87
CA HIS A 367 5.41 -32.61 -25.23
C HIS A 367 4.42 -33.59 -25.90
N ASN A 368 3.78 -34.49 -25.16
CA ASN A 368 2.90 -35.54 -25.68
C ASN A 368 1.46 -35.45 -25.16
N SER A 369 0.80 -34.32 -25.37
CA SER A 369 -0.66 -34.24 -25.20
C SER A 369 -1.29 -33.51 -26.38
N LYS A 370 -2.04 -34.30 -27.17
CA LYS A 370 -2.76 -33.86 -28.37
C LYS A 370 -3.73 -32.73 -28.04
N LYS A 371 -3.81 -31.77 -28.96
CA LYS A 371 -4.77 -30.67 -29.01
C LYS A 371 -6.20 -31.16 -28.76
N ASN A 372 -6.72 -30.92 -27.55
CA ASN A 372 -8.15 -30.78 -27.33
C ASN A 372 -8.44 -29.29 -27.08
N ASN A 373 -9.03 -28.63 -28.08
CA ASN A 373 -9.48 -27.24 -28.09
C ASN A 373 -10.72 -26.99 -27.21
N SER A 374 -10.79 -27.60 -26.03
CA SER A 374 -11.77 -27.21 -25.02
C SER A 374 -11.11 -26.27 -24.03
N LYS A 375 -11.59 -25.02 -23.99
CA LYS A 375 -11.25 -23.95 -23.03
C LYS A 375 -11.45 -24.39 -21.56
N LYS A 376 -10.65 -25.34 -21.07
CA LYS A 376 -10.58 -25.68 -19.65
C LYS A 376 -9.41 -24.90 -19.06
N HIS A 377 -9.72 -23.75 -18.47
CA HIS A 377 -8.83 -23.16 -17.47
C HIS A 377 -8.66 -24.22 -16.36
N ILE A 378 -7.50 -24.87 -16.33
CA ILE A 378 -7.14 -25.83 -15.29
C ILE A 378 -6.84 -25.00 -14.03
N LEU A 379 -7.90 -24.71 -13.27
CA LEU A 379 -7.84 -24.20 -11.91
C LEU A 379 -7.16 -25.26 -11.05
N THR A 380 -5.97 -24.96 -10.55
CA THR A 380 -5.28 -25.83 -9.60
C THR A 380 -5.99 -25.70 -8.27
N ARG A 381 -6.51 -26.81 -7.77
CA ARG A 381 -7.25 -27.02 -6.52
C ARG A 381 -6.41 -26.81 -5.25
N ASN A 382 -5.37 -25.97 -5.29
CA ASN A 382 -4.52 -25.67 -4.15
C ASN A 382 -5.02 -24.41 -3.47
N ASP A 383 -5.17 -24.47 -2.15
CA ASP A 383 -5.47 -23.29 -1.34
C ASP A 383 -4.39 -22.23 -1.57
N GLN A 384 -4.79 -21.05 -2.07
CA GLN A 384 -3.90 -19.92 -2.20
C GLN A 384 -3.67 -19.32 -0.81
N VAL A 385 -2.40 -19.00 -0.54
CA VAL A 385 -1.98 -18.34 0.69
C VAL A 385 -1.25 -17.07 0.31
N ILE A 386 -1.85 -15.92 0.65
CA ILE A 386 -1.27 -14.60 0.47
C ILE A 386 -0.47 -14.29 1.72
N ILE A 387 0.83 -14.00 1.59
CA ILE A 387 1.64 -13.52 2.70
C ILE A 387 2.02 -12.05 2.50
N THR A 388 1.91 -11.24 3.55
CA THR A 388 2.16 -9.80 3.49
C THR A 388 2.68 -9.25 4.82
N TYR A 389 3.47 -8.19 4.74
CA TYR A 389 3.77 -7.30 5.87
C TYR A 389 3.18 -5.89 5.68
N LEU A 390 2.54 -5.63 4.54
CA LEU A 390 1.82 -4.38 4.30
C LEU A 390 0.58 -4.33 5.19
N ASP A 391 0.23 -3.14 5.66
CA ASP A 391 -0.87 -2.93 6.60
C ASP A 391 -2.23 -3.27 5.97
N PRO A 392 -2.95 -4.31 6.45
CA PRO A 392 -4.22 -4.71 5.87
C PRO A 392 -5.36 -3.71 6.10
N ARG A 393 -5.13 -2.65 6.89
CA ARG A 393 -6.15 -1.65 7.21
C ARG A 393 -6.25 -0.51 6.19
N GLN A 394 -5.36 -0.47 5.19
CA GLN A 394 -5.29 0.63 4.22
C GLN A 394 -4.75 0.22 2.85
N THR A 395 -5.09 1.02 1.84
CA THR A 395 -4.56 1.03 0.48
C THR A 395 -4.44 -0.38 -0.12
N ILE A 396 -3.29 -0.69 -0.69
CA ILE A 396 -2.99 -1.97 -1.34
C ILE A 396 -3.02 -3.14 -0.35
N GLY A 397 -2.69 -2.87 0.92
CA GLY A 397 -2.77 -3.85 1.98
C GLY A 397 -4.21 -4.30 2.22
N LEU A 398 -5.15 -3.36 2.35
CA LEU A 398 -6.59 -3.64 2.46
C LEU A 398 -7.13 -4.40 1.23
N ILE A 399 -6.78 -3.91 0.05
CA ILE A 399 -7.22 -4.47 -1.23
C ILE A 399 -6.82 -5.94 -1.36
N PHE A 400 -5.54 -6.27 -1.23
CA PHE A 400 -5.08 -7.65 -1.45
C PHE A 400 -5.26 -8.56 -0.24
N SER A 401 -5.01 -8.05 0.97
CA SER A 401 -4.98 -8.88 2.18
C SER A 401 -6.37 -9.23 2.67
N ILE A 402 -7.36 -8.35 2.49
CA ILE A 402 -8.72 -8.55 2.99
C ILE A 402 -9.70 -8.74 1.83
N LEU A 403 -9.87 -7.72 0.97
CA LEU A 403 -10.94 -7.72 -0.03
C LEU A 403 -10.72 -8.83 -1.08
N PHE A 404 -9.52 -8.93 -1.64
CA PHE A 404 -9.19 -9.91 -2.67
C PHE A 404 -9.17 -11.34 -2.11
N SER A 405 -8.61 -11.50 -0.91
CA SER A 405 -8.59 -12.78 -0.20
C SER A 405 -10.01 -13.33 0.01
N ILE A 406 -10.94 -12.50 0.49
CA ILE A 406 -12.35 -12.88 0.67
C ILE A 406 -13.04 -13.11 -0.67
N TYR A 407 -12.75 -12.27 -1.67
CA TYR A 407 -13.32 -12.43 -3.01
C TYR A 407 -12.98 -13.79 -3.61
N ASN A 408 -11.72 -14.23 -3.53
CA ASN A 408 -11.29 -15.53 -4.05
C ASN A 408 -11.58 -16.71 -3.12
N GLY A 409 -11.73 -16.46 -1.82
CA GLY A 409 -11.80 -17.52 -0.81
C GLY A 409 -10.43 -18.00 -0.33
N ASP A 410 -9.40 -17.15 -0.43
CA ASP A 410 -8.02 -17.45 -0.08
C ASP A 410 -7.76 -17.27 1.43
N THR A 411 -6.54 -17.60 1.88
CA THR A 411 -6.07 -17.34 3.24
C THR A 411 -4.96 -16.29 3.21
N THR A 412 -5.09 -15.25 4.02
CA THR A 412 -4.06 -14.23 4.20
C THR A 412 -3.27 -14.48 5.48
N VAL A 413 -1.95 -14.39 5.39
CA VAL A 413 -1.02 -14.37 6.51
C VAL A 413 -0.38 -12.99 6.58
N TRP A 414 -0.71 -12.24 7.62
CA TRP A 414 -0.07 -10.97 7.90
C TRP A 414 0.96 -11.13 9.00
N CYS A 415 2.12 -10.48 8.84
CA CYS A 415 3.13 -10.35 9.89
C CYS A 415 3.54 -8.88 10.06
N PRO A 416 4.00 -8.48 11.26
CA PRO A 416 4.48 -7.13 11.48
C PRO A 416 5.70 -6.82 10.61
N GLN A 417 5.86 -5.56 10.21
CA GLN A 417 6.98 -5.12 9.36
C GLN A 417 8.36 -5.45 9.95
N ARG A 418 8.49 -5.49 11.28
CA ARG A 418 9.71 -5.95 11.98
C ARG A 418 10.17 -7.34 11.54
N ALA A 419 9.28 -8.19 11.02
CA ALA A 419 9.62 -9.51 10.54
C ALA A 419 10.61 -9.50 9.35
N ILE A 420 10.66 -8.42 8.56
CA ILE A 420 11.61 -8.29 7.44
C ILE A 420 13.00 -7.86 7.90
N LEU A 421 13.11 -7.29 9.10
CA LEU A 421 14.37 -6.83 9.69
C LEU A 421 15.15 -7.98 10.33
N VAL A 422 14.48 -9.07 10.68
CA VAL A 422 15.12 -10.26 11.24
C VAL A 422 15.64 -11.13 10.10
N PRO A 423 16.97 -11.38 10.01
CA PRO A 423 17.53 -12.21 8.95
C PRO A 423 16.88 -13.59 8.89
N GLY A 424 16.60 -14.09 7.68
CA GLY A 424 16.01 -15.42 7.45
C GLY A 424 14.51 -15.55 7.77
N LEU A 425 13.94 -14.71 8.66
CA LEU A 425 12.58 -14.87 9.15
C LEU A 425 11.52 -14.80 8.05
N TRP A 426 11.68 -13.87 7.11
CA TRP A 426 10.71 -13.68 6.03
C TRP A 426 10.60 -14.90 5.12
N ALA A 427 11.69 -15.53 4.66
CA ALA A 427 11.56 -16.75 3.86
C ALA A 427 11.17 -17.98 4.70
N THR A 428 11.50 -18.01 5.98
CA THR A 428 10.98 -19.02 6.90
C THR A 428 9.46 -18.93 7.00
N LEU A 429 8.89 -17.73 7.09
CA LEU A 429 7.45 -17.50 7.06
C LEU A 429 6.83 -17.94 5.71
N ILE A 430 7.43 -17.53 4.59
CA ILE A 430 6.99 -17.94 3.24
C ILE A 430 6.93 -19.48 3.13
N THR A 431 7.99 -20.16 3.58
CA THR A 431 8.10 -21.62 3.52
C THR A 431 7.12 -22.30 4.46
N LYS A 432 7.02 -21.83 5.71
CA LYS A 432 6.12 -22.36 6.75
C LYS A 432 4.67 -22.34 6.30
N TYR A 433 4.22 -21.23 5.73
CA TYR A 433 2.84 -21.05 5.28
C TYR A 433 2.61 -21.48 3.84
N LYS A 434 3.65 -21.97 3.13
CA LYS A 434 3.60 -22.37 1.71
C LYS A 434 2.94 -21.29 0.85
N ALA A 435 3.39 -20.05 1.03
CA ALA A 435 2.79 -18.90 0.38
C ALA A 435 2.80 -19.06 -1.15
N THR A 436 1.66 -18.78 -1.78
CA THR A 436 1.50 -18.83 -3.24
C THR A 436 1.57 -17.44 -3.85
N ILE A 437 1.21 -16.41 -3.08
CA ILE A 437 1.27 -15.00 -3.47
C ILE A 437 2.00 -14.25 -2.36
N ILE A 438 3.00 -13.45 -2.74
CA ILE A 438 3.73 -12.56 -1.84
C ILE A 438 3.32 -11.13 -2.19
N LEU A 439 2.83 -10.39 -1.20
CA LEU A 439 2.57 -8.96 -1.31
C LEU A 439 3.60 -8.21 -0.48
N ALA A 440 4.42 -7.41 -1.15
CA ALA A 440 5.57 -6.75 -0.55
C ALA A 440 5.88 -5.44 -1.31
N ASP A 441 6.45 -4.47 -0.60
CA ASP A 441 6.97 -3.23 -1.19
C ASP A 441 8.44 -3.40 -1.59
N TYR A 442 8.90 -2.54 -2.51
CA TYR A 442 10.28 -2.60 -3.00
C TYR A 442 11.33 -2.37 -1.89
N PRO A 443 11.20 -1.36 -1.00
CA PRO A 443 12.15 -1.15 0.08
C PRO A 443 12.25 -2.34 1.04
N GLY A 444 11.12 -2.94 1.43
CA GLY A 444 11.14 -4.09 2.32
C GLY A 444 11.78 -5.32 1.66
N LEU A 445 11.49 -5.59 0.39
CA LEU A 445 12.17 -6.67 -0.35
C LEU A 445 13.67 -6.43 -0.51
N LYS A 446 14.09 -5.18 -0.72
CA LYS A 446 15.51 -4.82 -0.77
C LYS A 446 16.21 -5.17 0.55
N THR A 447 15.60 -4.81 1.68
CA THR A 447 16.14 -5.14 3.02
C THR A 447 16.20 -6.64 3.25
N VAL A 448 15.15 -7.38 2.89
CA VAL A 448 15.16 -8.85 2.93
C VAL A 448 16.35 -9.39 2.14
N THR A 449 16.50 -8.97 0.87
CA THR A 449 17.55 -9.49 -0.02
C THR A 449 18.95 -9.18 0.51
N PHE A 450 19.15 -7.99 1.09
CA PHE A 450 20.41 -7.62 1.73
C PHE A 450 20.72 -8.51 2.96
N ASN A 451 19.73 -8.72 3.83
CA ASN A 451 19.86 -9.65 4.97
C ASN A 451 20.20 -11.08 4.52
N TYR A 452 19.79 -11.48 3.31
CA TYR A 452 20.16 -12.77 2.73
C TYR A 452 21.60 -12.82 2.22
N GLN A 453 22.11 -11.71 1.68
CA GLN A 453 23.46 -11.63 1.12
C GLN A 453 24.54 -11.58 2.21
N ASP A 454 24.25 -10.91 3.33
CA ASP A 454 25.20 -10.74 4.42
C ASP A 454 25.47 -12.02 5.25
N GLY A 455 24.82 -13.15 4.92
CA GLY A 455 25.16 -14.47 5.46
C GLY A 455 24.86 -14.70 6.94
N ASN A 456 24.28 -13.71 7.64
CA ASN A 456 23.92 -13.80 9.07
C ASN A 456 22.64 -14.61 9.29
N PHE A 457 22.63 -15.89 8.90
CA PHE A 457 21.56 -16.82 9.25
C PHE A 457 21.94 -17.55 10.52
N PHE A 458 21.25 -17.24 11.62
CA PHE A 458 21.23 -18.14 12.78
C PHE A 458 20.17 -19.20 12.50
N PHE A 459 20.60 -20.43 12.20
CA PHE A 459 19.74 -21.59 12.03
C PHE A 459 19.16 -22.08 13.35
#